data_AF-A0AA43FFC2-F1
#
_entry.id   AF-A0AA43FFC2-F1
#
_cell.length_a   1.000
_cell.length_b   1.000
_cell.length_c   1.000
_cell.angle_alpha   90.00
_cell.angle_beta   90.00
_cell.angle_gamma   90.00
#
_symmetry.space_group_name_H-M   'P 1'
#
loop_
_entity.id
_entity.type
_entity.pdbx_description
1 polymer ?
#
loop_
_entity_poly.entity_id
_entity_poly.type
_entity_poly.pdbx_seq_one_letter_code
_entity_poly.pdbx_strand_id
1 'polypeptide(L)' 'MKITRVAWVGVLTLFVGVVVLAVNLADTSPRISTSPLINQAAPAFDLPRLDGSGDVALDDFTGKIVM' A
#
# COMPACT_ATOMS: atom_id res chain seq x y z
N MET A 1 -22.82 -42.36 -15.75
CA MET A 1 -23.00 -41.22 -14.80
C MET A 1 -21.74 -40.78 -14.04
N LYS A 2 -20.72 -41.64 -13.82
CA LYS A 2 -19.50 -41.24 -13.07
C LYS A 2 -18.58 -40.30 -13.87
N ILE A 3 -18.40 -40.55 -15.17
CA ILE A 3 -17.54 -39.75 -16.06
C ILE A 3 -18.03 -38.29 -16.16
N THR A 4 -19.35 -38.08 -16.22
CA THR A 4 -19.97 -36.75 -16.28
C THR A 4 -19.70 -35.94 -15.02
N ARG A 5 -19.69 -36.58 -13.84
CA ARG A 5 -19.37 -35.91 -12.56
C ARG A 5 -17.90 -35.52 -12.48
N VAL A 6 -16.99 -36.39 -12.94
CA VAL A 6 -15.55 -36.10 -12.96
C VAL A 6 -15.22 -34.96 -13.93
N ALA A 7 -15.84 -34.97 -15.12
CA ALA A 7 -15.70 -33.89 -16.09
C ALA A 7 -16.22 -32.55 -15.52
N TRP A 8 -17.37 -32.57 -14.84
CA TRP A 8 -17.92 -31.39 -14.19
C TRP A 8 -17.01 -30.84 -13.09
N VAL A 9 -16.43 -31.70 -12.25
CA VAL A 9 -15.49 -31.27 -11.21
C VAL A 9 -14.26 -30.63 -11.83
N GLY A 10 -13.72 -31.18 -12.92
CA GLY A 10 -12.58 -30.59 -13.63
C GLY A 10 -12.87 -29.18 -14.17
N VAL A 11 -14.03 -28.99 -14.79
CA VAL A 11 -14.47 -27.68 -15.30
C VAL A 11 -14.66 -26.68 -14.17
N LEU A 12 -15.23 -27.11 -13.05
CA LEU A 12 -15.50 -26.25 -11.89
C LEU A 12 -14.19 -25.81 -11.23
N THR A 13 -13.21 -26.70 -11.09
CA THR A 13 -11.88 -26.36 -10.57
C THR A 13 -11.14 -25.39 -11.48
N LEU A 14 -11.19 -25.61 -12.80
CA LEU A 14 -10.61 -24.69 -13.78
C LEU A 14 -11.24 -23.30 -13.68
N PHE A 15 -12.58 -23.25 -13.62
CA PHE A 15 -13.33 -22.00 -13.50
C PHE A 15 -12.97 -21.23 -12.23
N VAL A 16 -12.91 -21.92 -11.08
CA VAL A 16 -12.49 -21.30 -9.82
C VAL A 16 -11.06 -20.77 -9.91
N GLY A 17 -10.14 -21.53 -10.50
CA GLY A 17 -8.76 -21.08 -10.70
C GLY A 17 -8.66 -19.80 -11.53
N VAL A 18 -9.42 -19.72 -12.63
CA VAL A 18 -9.46 -18.53 -13.49
C VAL A 18 -10.06 -17.32 -12.75
N VAL A 19 -11.13 -17.52 -11.98
CA VAL A 19 -11.75 -16.45 -11.18
C VAL A 19 -10.79 -15.92 -10.11
N VAL A 20 -10.11 -16.81 -9.38
CA VAL A 20 -9.14 -16.40 -8.33
C VAL A 20 -7.97 -15.62 -8.95
N LEU A 21 -7.47 -16.06 -10.10
CA LEU A 21 -6.41 -15.36 -10.82
C LEU A 21 -6.87 -13.97 -11.28
N ALA A 22 -8.07 -13.86 -11.85
CA ALA A 22 -8.62 -12.59 -12.32
C ALA A 22 -8.82 -11.57 -11.19
N VAL A 23 -9.29 -12.02 -10.01
CA VAL A 23 -9.47 -11.15 -8.83
C VAL A 23 -8.12 -10.64 -8.30
N ASN A 24 -7.13 -11.52 -8.18
CA ASN A 24 -5.80 -11.10 -7.70
C ASN A 24 -5.12 -10.14 -8.67
N LEU A 25 -5.27 -10.35 -9.98
CA LEU A 25 -4.72 -9.46 -10.99
C LEU A 25 -5.40 -8.08 -10.99
N ALA A 26 -6.69 -8.02 -10.63
CA ALA A 26 -7.44 -6.77 -10.55
C ALA A 26 -7.10 -5.95 -9.29
N ASP A 27 -6.76 -6.58 -8.16
CA ASP A 27 -6.47 -5.89 -6.88
C ASP A 27 -4.99 -5.50 -6.72
N THR A 28 -4.13 -5.81 -7.70
CA THR A 28 -2.70 -5.42 -7.70
C THR A 28 -2.44 -3.92 -7.90
N SER A 29 -3.47 -3.10 -8.00
CA SER A 29 -3.28 -1.65 -7.96
C SER A 29 -2.90 -1.26 -6.54
N PRO A 30 -1.65 -0.83 -6.23
CA PRO A 30 -1.34 -0.30 -4.92
C PRO A 30 -2.31 0.85 -4.68
N ARG A 31 -3.26 0.65 -3.77
CA ARG A 31 -4.23 1.69 -3.41
C ARG A 31 -3.38 2.83 -2.90
N ILE A 32 -3.27 3.90 -3.70
CA ILE A 32 -2.66 5.15 -3.27
C ILE A 32 -3.59 5.63 -2.16
N SER A 33 -3.25 5.27 -0.92
CA SER A 33 -3.91 5.82 0.24
C SER A 33 -3.59 7.30 0.23
N THR A 34 -4.57 8.13 -0.11
CA THR A 34 -4.47 9.56 0.08
C THR A 34 -4.20 9.78 1.56
N SER A 35 -2.96 10.15 1.89
CA SER A 35 -2.55 10.28 3.29
C SER A 35 -3.47 11.29 3.98
N PRO A 36 -4.07 10.94 5.14
CA PRO A 36 -4.94 11.85 5.88
C PRO A 36 -4.18 13.08 6.40
N LEU A 37 -2.84 13.07 6.31
CA LEU A 37 -1.96 14.16 6.72
C LEU A 37 -1.66 15.16 5.59
N ILE A 38 -2.18 14.94 4.37
CA ILE A 38 -2.04 15.92 3.29
C ILE A 38 -2.81 17.20 3.66
N ASN A 39 -2.16 18.36 3.49
CA ASN A 39 -2.63 19.70 3.89
C ASN A 39 -2.78 19.92 5.41
N GLN A 40 -2.35 18.98 6.24
CA GLN A 40 -2.25 19.21 7.67
C GLN A 40 -0.92 19.90 8.00
N ALA A 41 -0.92 20.72 9.05
CA ALA A 41 0.32 21.27 9.57
C ALA A 41 1.26 20.12 9.97
N ALA A 42 2.54 20.25 9.62
CA ALA A 42 3.54 19.28 10.04
C ALA A 42 3.60 19.24 11.59
N PRO A 43 3.68 18.05 12.20
CA PRO A 43 3.81 17.94 13.65
C PRO A 43 5.16 18.53 14.09
N ALA A 44 5.15 19.24 15.21
CA ALA A 44 6.38 19.71 15.83
C ALA A 44 7.28 18.51 16.16
N PHE A 45 8.57 18.64 15.86
CA PHE A 45 9.59 17.67 16.23
C PHE A 45 10.80 18.38 16.80
N ASP A 46 11.52 17.65 17.65
CA ASP A 46 12.83 18.00 18.18
C ASP A 46 13.65 16.71 18.15
N LEU A 47 14.66 16.66 17.29
CA LEU A 47 15.41 15.45 16.98
C LEU A 47 16.92 15.71 17.04
N PRO A 48 17.73 14.76 17.56
CA PRO A 48 19.17 14.89 17.52
C PRO A 48 19.69 14.83 16.08
N ARG A 49 20.66 15.69 15.77
CA ARG A 49 21.35 15.67 14.48
C ARG A 49 22.28 14.47 14.39
N LEU A 50 22.35 13.89 13.20
CA LEU A 50 23.16 12.69 12.94
C LEU A 50 24.68 12.96 13.04
N ASP A 51 25.11 14.21 12.89
CA ASP A 51 26.50 14.63 13.05
C ASP A 51 26.89 14.92 14.50
N GLY A 52 25.94 14.78 15.45
CA GLY A 52 26.16 15.06 16.87
C GLY A 52 26.31 16.53 17.20
N SER A 53 26.02 17.45 16.27
CA SER A 53 26.17 18.90 16.48
C SER A 53 25.08 19.54 17.36
N GLY A 54 24.14 18.74 17.86
CA GLY A 54 23.03 19.16 18.71
C GLY A 54 21.69 18.68 18.15
N ASP A 55 20.62 19.40 18.46
CA ASP A 55 19.27 19.06 18.02
C ASP A 55 18.83 19.88 16.79
N VAL A 56 17.75 19.43 16.15
CA VAL A 56 17.09 20.11 15.03
C VAL A 56 15.58 20.06 15.22
N ALA A 57 14.94 21.22 15.05
CA ALA A 57 13.51 21.39 15.22
C ALA A 57 12.82 21.70 13.89
N LEU A 58 11.49 21.53 13.84
CA LEU A 58 10.68 21.91 12.68
C LEU A 58 10.86 23.39 12.31
N ASP A 59 10.98 24.26 13.31
CA ASP A 59 11.10 25.70 13.13
C ASP A 59 12.37 26.11 12.36
N ASP A 60 13.43 25.30 12.44
CA ASP A 60 14.70 25.51 11.71
C ASP A 60 14.52 25.44 10.18
N PHE A 61 13.41 24.85 9.72
CA PHE A 61 13.05 24.69 8.32
C PHE A 61 11.95 25.66 7.85
N THR A 62 11.46 26.54 8.74
CA THR A 62 10.41 27.51 8.40
C THR A 62 10.85 28.39 7.21
N GLY A 63 9.96 28.51 6.21
CA GLY A 63 10.22 29.30 5.00
C GLY A 63 11.08 28.60 3.94
N LYS A 64 11.52 27.35 4.18
CA LYS A 64 12.16 26.51 3.17
C LYS A 64 11.17 25.45 2.71
N ILE A 65 10.99 25.31 1.40
CA ILE A 65 10.27 24.17 0.84
C ILE A 65 11.21 22.97 0.94
N VAL A 66 10.98 22.14 1.95
CA VAL A 66 11.63 20.83 2.09
C VAL A 66 10.70 19.80 1.46
N MET A 67 11.14 19.19 0.36
CA MET A 67 10.41 18.20 -0.43
C MET A 67 11.09 16.84 -0.34
#